data_AF-S8E2P5-F1
#
_entry.id   AF-S8E2P5-F1
#
_cell.length_a   1.000
_cell.length_b   1.000
_cell.length_c   1.000
_cell.angle_alpha   90.00
_cell.angle_beta   90.00
_cell.angle_gamma   90.00
#
_symmetry.space_group_name_H-M   'P 1'
#
loop_
_entity.id
_entity.type
_entity.pdbx_description
1 polymer ?
#
loop_
_entity_poly.entity_id
_entity_poly.type
_entity_poly.pdbx_seq_one_letter_code
_entity_poly.pdbx_strand_id
1 'polypeptide(L)'
;MSPGSHIPTGSLTPEATPRDQDFRLVLCPSAGEFTDAVRGFDDPFMNWALGIAVERAAEATTSDASLNEHPSSSNTHANPDRDVFAAVFQGTQLILALAHTTKRAAYFLCHPTTSPPPLIAPACALLATSPSLDLTLVRSLGGPRAALAALLAASPSVHAGSPTPSHTAPACAATLALPRQPSGRGTVHRGWRYKDEGENAQCDVAGYLLLGRNTPRTVAIRNVFVAPEHRRRGLAETMVGAVTRACLGARRWKRTAGRACGSMAAEK
;
A
#
# COMPACT_ATOMS: atom_id res chain seq x y z
N MET A 1 73.82 -3.66 22.57
CA MET A 1 72.74 -2.88 23.22
C MET A 1 71.97 -2.20 22.11
N SER A 2 70.65 -2.42 22.10
CA SER A 2 69.79 -2.43 20.91
C SER A 2 69.35 -1.04 20.41
N PRO A 3 69.07 -0.88 19.10
CA PRO A 3 68.52 0.35 18.55
C PRO A 3 67.00 0.41 18.77
N GLY A 4 66.51 1.53 19.30
CA GLY A 4 65.10 1.78 19.56
C GLY A 4 64.33 2.16 18.29
N SER A 5 63.31 1.38 17.97
CA SER A 5 62.37 1.66 16.88
C SER A 5 61.27 2.62 17.35
N HIS A 6 61.28 3.85 16.83
CA HIS A 6 60.15 4.77 16.95
C HIS A 6 59.00 4.31 16.05
N ILE A 7 57.87 3.96 16.65
CA ILE A 7 56.61 3.70 15.96
C ILE A 7 55.93 5.06 15.71
N PRO A 8 55.60 5.43 14.45
CA PRO A 8 54.89 6.67 14.17
C PRO A 8 53.41 6.50 14.53
N THR A 9 52.95 7.29 15.50
CA THR A 9 51.54 7.42 15.87
C THR A 9 50.81 8.14 14.75
N GLY A 10 50.29 7.37 13.79
CA GLY A 10 49.43 7.87 12.72
C GLY A 10 48.15 8.44 13.31
N SER A 11 48.04 9.77 13.30
CA SER A 11 46.83 10.53 13.57
C SER A 11 45.72 10.06 12.61
N LEU A 12 44.81 9.21 13.09
CA LEU A 12 43.55 8.89 12.43
C LEU A 12 42.71 10.17 12.39
N THR A 13 42.83 10.92 11.30
CA THR A 13 41.80 11.89 10.90
C THR A 13 40.45 11.17 10.89
N PRO A 14 39.42 11.68 11.59
CA PRO A 14 38.08 11.12 11.50
C PRO A 14 37.66 11.21 10.03
N GLU A 15 37.66 10.06 9.38
CA GLU A 15 37.12 9.86 8.05
C GLU A 15 35.73 10.47 8.07
N ALA A 16 35.54 11.55 7.32
CA ALA A 16 34.30 12.31 7.28
C ALA A 16 33.17 11.31 7.00
N THR A 17 32.38 11.02 8.04
CA THR A 17 31.24 10.11 7.94
C THR A 17 30.46 10.53 6.69
N PRO A 18 30.36 9.66 5.67
CA PRO A 18 29.59 9.98 4.48
C PRO A 18 28.22 10.44 4.96
N ARG A 19 27.74 11.56 4.44
CA ARG A 19 26.44 12.14 4.79
C ARG A 19 25.38 11.09 4.46
N ASP A 20 25.06 10.26 5.45
CA ASP A 20 24.31 9.00 5.33
C ASP A 20 22.81 9.23 5.12
N GLN A 21 22.45 10.36 4.50
CA GLN A 21 21.09 10.86 4.33
C GLN A 21 20.71 11.09 2.86
N ASP A 22 21.54 10.64 1.92
CA ASP A 22 21.25 10.79 0.51
C ASP A 22 20.15 9.81 0.09
N PHE A 23 18.94 10.34 -0.03
CA PHE A 23 17.80 9.61 -0.58
C PHE A 23 18.01 9.36 -2.07
N ARG A 24 17.79 8.12 -2.50
CA ARG A 24 17.86 7.70 -3.90
C ARG A 24 16.49 7.27 -4.40
N LEU A 25 15.99 7.98 -5.40
CA LEU A 25 14.80 7.56 -6.15
C LEU A 25 15.20 6.57 -7.25
N VAL A 26 14.57 5.40 -7.24
CA VAL A 26 14.72 4.35 -8.25
C VAL A 26 13.38 4.20 -8.98
N LEU A 27 13.38 4.50 -10.28
CA LEU A 27 12.24 4.28 -11.16
C LEU A 27 12.42 2.93 -11.86
N CYS A 28 11.43 2.06 -11.70
CA CYS A 28 11.47 0.71 -12.24
C CYS A 28 10.68 0.68 -13.57
N PRO A 29 11.32 0.34 -14.70
CA PRO A 29 10.67 0.23 -16.02
C PRO A 29 9.56 -0.82 -16.07
N SER A 30 9.66 -1.84 -15.22
CA SER A 30 8.75 -2.98 -15.21
C SER A 30 8.33 -3.38 -13.78
N ALA A 31 7.19 -4.07 -13.69
CA ALA A 31 6.70 -4.60 -12.43
C ALA A 31 7.63 -5.69 -11.84
N GLY A 32 8.33 -6.43 -12.71
CA GLY A 32 9.34 -7.42 -12.31
C GLY A 32 10.54 -6.77 -11.64
N GLU A 33 11.15 -5.77 -12.28
CA GLU A 33 12.27 -5.01 -11.71
C GLU A 33 11.89 -4.32 -10.39
N PHE A 34 10.67 -3.79 -10.31
CA PHE A 34 10.16 -3.23 -9.05
C PHE A 34 10.07 -4.28 -7.94
N THR A 35 9.51 -5.45 -8.25
CA THR A 35 9.39 -6.55 -7.28
C THR A 35 10.75 -7.01 -6.80
N ASP A 36 11.75 -7.10 -7.70
CA ASP A 36 13.10 -7.47 -7.35
C ASP A 36 13.80 -6.41 -6.49
N ALA A 37 13.63 -5.13 -6.82
CA ALA A 37 14.20 -4.01 -6.06
C ALA A 37 13.69 -3.94 -4.61
N VAL A 38 12.42 -4.30 -4.38
CA VAL A 38 11.81 -4.21 -3.04
C VAL A 38 11.68 -5.56 -2.33
N ARG A 39 12.17 -6.66 -2.92
CA ARG A 39 12.04 -8.04 -2.40
C ARG A 39 12.54 -8.21 -0.97
N GLY A 40 13.60 -7.51 -0.59
CA GLY A 40 14.18 -7.55 0.76
C GLY A 40 13.32 -6.89 1.84
N PHE A 41 12.22 -6.24 1.46
CA PHE A 41 11.36 -5.45 2.34
C PHE A 41 9.91 -5.97 2.35
N ASP A 42 9.74 -7.29 2.22
CA ASP A 42 8.43 -7.93 2.29
C ASP A 42 7.79 -7.71 3.67
N ASP A 43 6.76 -6.84 3.68
CA ASP A 43 6.13 -6.31 4.88
C ASP A 43 4.61 -6.17 4.62
N PRO A 44 3.74 -6.32 5.64
CA PRO A 44 2.29 -6.18 5.48
C PRO A 44 1.84 -4.89 4.80
N PHE A 45 2.55 -3.77 4.99
CA PHE A 45 2.25 -2.51 4.32
C PHE A 45 2.77 -2.46 2.89
N MET A 46 3.80 -3.23 2.55
CA MET A 46 4.34 -3.40 1.20
C MET A 46 3.48 -4.32 0.33
N ASN A 47 2.67 -5.19 0.92
CA ASN A 47 1.77 -6.12 0.21
C ASN A 47 0.86 -5.45 -0.83
N TRP A 48 0.50 -4.17 -0.62
CA TRP A 48 -0.32 -3.43 -1.59
C TRP A 48 0.46 -3.16 -2.88
N ALA A 49 1.64 -2.56 -2.77
CA ALA A 49 2.49 -2.27 -3.93
C ALA A 49 3.01 -3.56 -4.58
N LEU A 50 3.50 -4.51 -3.78
CA LEU A 50 3.96 -5.82 -4.25
C LEU A 50 2.82 -6.60 -4.94
N GLY A 51 1.62 -6.60 -4.38
CA GLY A 51 0.47 -7.25 -4.98
C GLY A 51 0.06 -6.64 -6.32
N ILE A 52 0.14 -5.31 -6.46
CA ILE A 52 -0.09 -4.61 -7.74
C ILE A 52 0.98 -4.99 -8.76
N ALA A 53 2.25 -4.99 -8.36
CA ALA A 53 3.37 -5.32 -9.23
C ALA A 53 3.34 -6.79 -9.69
N VAL A 54 3.13 -7.73 -8.77
CA VAL A 54 3.04 -9.17 -9.09
C VAL A 54 1.84 -9.47 -10.00
N GLU A 55 0.68 -8.86 -9.73
CA GLU A 55 -0.49 -8.99 -10.61
C GLU A 55 -0.16 -8.51 -12.02
N ARG A 56 0.55 -7.38 -12.15
CA ARG A 56 0.95 -6.85 -13.45
C ARG A 56 2.02 -7.69 -14.15
N ALA A 57 3.00 -8.20 -13.42
CA ALA A 57 4.05 -9.07 -13.95
C ALA A 57 3.45 -10.38 -14.50
N ALA A 58 2.51 -10.99 -13.78
CA ALA A 58 1.83 -12.21 -14.23
C ALA A 58 1.06 -11.99 -15.53
N GLU A 59 0.44 -10.82 -15.70
CA GLU A 59 -0.27 -10.48 -16.94
C GLU A 59 0.67 -10.30 -18.13
N ALA A 60 1.85 -9.69 -17.92
CA ALA A 60 2.84 -9.53 -18.98
C ALA A 60 3.27 -10.89 -19.55
N THR A 61 3.51 -11.88 -18.69
CA THR A 61 3.86 -13.25 -19.11
C THR A 61 2.74 -13.91 -19.93
N THR A 62 1.46 -13.60 -19.66
CA THR A 62 0.34 -14.17 -20.42
C THR A 62 0.12 -13.52 -21.79
N SER A 63 0.46 -12.23 -21.94
CA SER A 63 0.25 -11.50 -23.19
C SER A 63 1.24 -11.90 -24.29
N ASP A 64 2.50 -12.16 -23.93
CA ASP A 64 3.56 -12.52 -24.88
C ASP A 64 3.28 -13.86 -25.60
N ALA A 65 2.46 -14.73 -25.00
CA ALA A 65 2.04 -15.98 -25.63
C ALA A 65 1.01 -15.79 -26.76
N SER A 66 0.42 -14.60 -26.91
CA SER A 66 -0.78 -14.39 -27.74
C SER A 66 -0.61 -13.50 -28.96
N LEU A 67 0.46 -12.72 -29.09
CA LEU A 67 0.59 -11.74 -30.18
C LEU A 67 1.98 -11.71 -30.79
N ASN A 68 2.07 -12.34 -31.96
CA ASN A 68 3.14 -12.19 -32.96
C ASN A 68 2.99 -10.84 -33.71
N GLU A 69 2.58 -9.76 -33.04
CA GLU A 69 2.25 -8.49 -33.69
C GLU A 69 3.36 -7.44 -33.55
N HIS A 70 3.55 -6.72 -34.65
CA HIS A 70 4.72 -5.92 -34.98
C HIS A 70 5.18 -4.91 -33.92
N PRO A 71 6.51 -4.73 -33.74
CA PRO A 71 7.06 -3.72 -32.85
C PRO A 71 6.75 -2.33 -33.40
N SER A 72 5.75 -1.67 -32.82
CA SER A 72 5.46 -0.27 -33.11
C SER A 72 6.46 0.61 -32.35
N SER A 73 7.22 1.38 -33.13
CA SER A 73 8.31 2.25 -32.69
C SER A 73 7.89 3.29 -31.65
N SER A 74 8.75 3.44 -30.66
CA SER A 74 8.68 4.33 -29.49
C SER A 74 8.56 5.82 -29.85
N ASN A 75 7.47 6.46 -29.45
CA ASN A 75 7.42 7.90 -29.23
C ASN A 75 7.29 8.19 -27.74
N THR A 76 8.24 8.95 -27.21
CA THR A 76 8.52 9.20 -25.79
C THR A 76 7.68 10.35 -25.22
N HIS A 77 6.40 10.46 -25.58
CA HIS A 77 5.49 11.34 -24.86
C HIS A 77 4.87 10.57 -23.70
N ALA A 78 4.81 11.22 -22.52
CA ALA A 78 4.23 10.68 -21.30
C ALA A 78 2.76 10.34 -21.54
N ASN A 79 2.51 9.10 -21.97
CA ASN A 79 1.17 8.58 -22.10
C ASN A 79 0.63 8.41 -20.67
N PRO A 80 -0.48 9.07 -20.28
CA PRO A 80 -1.11 8.89 -18.97
C PRO A 80 -1.48 7.42 -18.68
N ASP A 81 -1.53 6.57 -19.71
CA ASP A 81 -1.70 5.13 -19.62
C ASP A 81 -0.38 4.36 -19.44
N ARG A 82 0.53 4.85 -18.59
CA ARG A 82 1.72 4.07 -18.21
C ARG A 82 1.62 3.56 -16.78
N ASP A 83 2.02 2.30 -16.62
CA ASP A 83 2.27 1.73 -15.30
C ASP A 83 3.45 2.50 -14.67
N VAL A 84 3.35 2.79 -13.38
CA VAL A 84 4.36 3.56 -12.65
C VAL A 84 4.80 2.76 -11.44
N PHE A 85 6.10 2.49 -11.35
CA PHE A 85 6.72 1.80 -10.24
C PHE A 85 7.95 2.58 -9.78
N ALA A 86 7.91 3.08 -8.54
CA ALA A 86 8.99 3.88 -7.98
C ALA A 86 9.28 3.47 -6.54
N ALA A 87 10.55 3.52 -6.15
CA ALA A 87 11.00 3.22 -4.81
C ALA A 87 12.03 4.26 -4.36
N VAL A 88 11.94 4.72 -3.13
CA VAL A 88 12.89 5.65 -2.50
C VAL A 88 13.67 4.89 -1.44
N PHE A 89 14.99 4.89 -1.58
CA PHE A 89 15.91 4.28 -0.66
C PHE A 89 16.73 5.33 0.09
N GLN A 90 17.14 5.02 1.31
CA GLN A 90 18.24 5.70 2.00
C GLN A 90 19.34 4.66 2.22
N GLY A 91 20.48 4.82 1.53
CA GLY A 91 21.47 3.76 1.42
C GLY A 91 20.86 2.49 0.82
N THR A 92 20.83 1.41 1.59
CA THR A 92 20.19 0.13 1.20
C THR A 92 18.77 -0.01 1.73
N GLN A 93 18.31 0.85 2.64
CA GLN A 93 17.01 0.75 3.28
C GLN A 93 15.91 1.32 2.40
N LEU A 94 14.85 0.56 2.14
CA LEU A 94 13.65 1.07 1.49
C LEU A 94 12.85 1.95 2.46
N ILE A 95 12.61 3.19 2.06
CA ILE A 95 11.86 4.17 2.86
C ILE A 95 10.41 4.25 2.40
N LEU A 96 10.19 4.27 1.07
CA LEU A 96 8.89 4.51 0.47
C LEU A 96 8.81 3.84 -0.90
N ALA A 97 7.64 3.35 -1.27
CA ALA A 97 7.36 2.80 -2.59
C ALA A 97 6.02 3.32 -3.12
N LEU A 98 5.95 3.52 -4.43
CA LEU A 98 4.78 3.97 -5.16
C LEU A 98 4.53 2.98 -6.31
N ALA A 99 3.32 2.44 -6.38
CA ALA A 99 2.90 1.56 -7.46
C ALA A 99 1.57 2.01 -8.05
N HIS A 100 1.49 2.03 -9.38
CA HIS A 100 0.28 2.31 -10.15
C HIS A 100 0.29 1.47 -11.42
N THR A 101 -0.90 1.04 -11.85
CA THR A 101 -1.07 0.35 -13.12
C THR A 101 -2.26 0.93 -13.86
N THR A 102 -2.21 0.86 -15.18
CA THR A 102 -3.30 1.32 -16.07
C THR A 102 -4.66 0.68 -15.76
N LYS A 103 -4.67 -0.54 -15.21
CA LYS A 103 -5.89 -1.24 -14.79
C LYS A 103 -6.49 -0.72 -13.48
N ARG A 104 -5.76 0.12 -12.74
CA ARG A 104 -6.16 0.64 -11.44
C ARG A 104 -6.05 2.16 -11.43
N ALA A 105 -7.20 2.82 -11.26
CA ALA A 105 -7.26 4.29 -11.25
C ALA A 105 -6.49 4.97 -10.09
N ALA A 106 -6.03 4.22 -9.09
CA ALA A 106 -5.39 4.77 -7.89
C ALA A 106 -3.91 4.39 -7.80
N TYR A 107 -3.10 5.39 -7.46
CA TYR A 107 -1.71 5.23 -7.08
C TYR A 107 -1.64 4.75 -5.62
N PHE A 108 -0.78 3.77 -5.33
CA PHE A 108 -0.62 3.25 -3.98
C PHE A 108 0.75 3.58 -3.42
N LEU A 109 0.79 4.38 -2.36
CA LEU A 109 1.98 4.56 -1.52
C LEU A 109 2.04 3.49 -0.45
N CYS A 110 3.22 2.91 -0.29
CA CYS A 110 3.54 1.91 0.71
C CYS A 110 4.88 2.27 1.34
N HIS A 111 5.10 1.88 2.59
CA HIS A 111 6.42 1.92 3.22
C HIS A 111 6.56 0.69 4.12
N PRO A 112 7.78 0.16 4.32
CA PRO A 112 8.00 -0.89 5.31
C PRO A 112 7.66 -0.40 6.72
N THR A 113 7.23 -1.29 7.63
CA THR A 113 7.07 -0.95 9.06
C THR A 113 8.38 -0.54 9.72
N THR A 114 9.50 -1.05 9.20
CA THR A 114 10.85 -0.71 9.65
C THR A 114 11.30 0.69 9.22
N SER A 115 10.54 1.37 8.37
CA SER A 115 10.85 2.73 7.91
C SER A 115 10.57 3.75 9.04
N PRO A 116 11.59 4.47 9.53
CA PRO A 116 11.42 5.51 10.53
C PRO A 116 10.47 6.61 10.06
N PRO A 117 9.45 7.01 10.86
CA PRO A 117 8.52 8.08 10.48
C PRO A 117 9.16 9.41 10.01
N PRO A 118 10.30 9.88 10.59
CA PRO A 118 10.95 11.11 10.14
C PRO A 118 11.45 11.07 8.68
N LEU A 119 11.68 9.88 8.12
CA LEU A 119 12.23 9.72 6.77
C LEU A 119 11.16 9.71 5.67
N ILE A 120 9.89 9.52 6.06
CA ILE A 120 8.78 9.46 5.10
C ILE A 120 8.59 10.82 4.41
N ALA A 121 8.69 11.92 5.14
CA ALA A 121 8.45 13.25 4.56
C ALA A 121 9.52 13.66 3.53
N PRO A 122 10.84 13.50 3.79
CA PRO A 122 11.87 13.71 2.79
C PRO A 122 11.73 12.78 1.57
N ALA A 123 11.38 11.50 1.78
CA ALA A 123 11.16 10.56 0.68
C ALA A 123 9.97 10.97 -0.21
N CYS A 124 8.88 11.43 0.39
CA CYS A 124 7.73 11.99 -0.33
C CYS A 124 8.12 13.27 -1.10
N ALA A 125 8.96 14.13 -0.52
CA ALA A 125 9.47 15.32 -1.20
C ALA A 125 10.29 14.96 -2.43
N LEU A 126 11.19 13.97 -2.32
CA LEU A 126 11.97 13.49 -3.46
C LEU A 126 11.08 12.95 -4.58
N LEU A 127 10.06 12.13 -4.25
CA LEU A 127 9.07 11.67 -5.23
C LEU A 127 8.34 12.84 -5.91
N ALA A 128 7.89 13.83 -5.13
CA ALA A 128 7.14 14.98 -5.63
C ALA A 128 7.95 15.88 -6.57
N THR A 129 9.27 15.93 -6.39
CA THR A 129 10.18 16.70 -7.25
C THR A 129 10.63 15.97 -8.51
N SER A 130 10.28 14.69 -8.66
CA SER A 130 10.75 13.88 -9.79
C SER A 130 10.05 14.28 -11.09
N PRO A 131 10.78 14.77 -12.12
CA PRO A 131 10.17 15.15 -13.39
C PRO A 131 9.64 13.95 -14.19
N SER A 132 10.09 12.75 -13.86
CA SER A 132 9.64 11.50 -14.48
C SER A 132 8.30 11.01 -13.91
N LEU A 133 7.87 11.55 -12.77
CA LEU A 133 6.60 11.23 -12.12
C LEU A 133 5.68 12.43 -12.22
N ASP A 134 4.80 12.43 -13.22
CA ASP A 134 3.77 13.47 -13.32
C ASP A 134 2.63 13.20 -12.32
N LEU A 135 2.83 13.66 -11.08
CA LEU A 135 1.82 13.54 -10.04
C LEU A 135 0.57 14.38 -10.30
N THR A 136 0.58 15.30 -11.27
CA THR A 136 -0.61 16.10 -11.62
C THR A 136 -1.69 15.24 -12.28
N LEU A 137 -1.30 14.09 -12.84
CA LEU A 137 -2.21 13.10 -13.43
C LEU A 137 -2.88 12.21 -12.38
N VAL A 138 -2.42 12.24 -11.12
CA VAL A 138 -2.93 11.41 -10.05
C VAL A 138 -4.34 11.85 -9.68
N ARG A 139 -5.34 11.06 -10.07
CA ARG A 139 -6.74 11.29 -9.72
C ARG A 139 -7.14 10.66 -8.38
N SER A 140 -6.46 9.58 -8.01
CA SER A 140 -6.75 8.83 -6.79
C SER A 140 -5.46 8.30 -6.18
N LEU A 141 -5.37 8.36 -4.85
CA LEU A 141 -4.20 7.99 -4.08
C LEU A 141 -4.63 7.16 -2.87
N GLY A 142 -3.99 6.02 -2.66
CA GLY A 142 -4.20 5.13 -1.52
C GLY A 142 -2.88 4.87 -0.80
N GLY A 143 -2.94 4.57 0.50
CA GLY A 143 -1.75 4.25 1.29
C GLY A 143 -1.87 4.60 2.77
N PRO A 144 -0.79 4.41 3.55
CA PRO A 144 -0.72 4.83 4.94
C PRO A 144 -0.95 6.34 5.11
N ARG A 145 -1.76 6.72 6.11
CA ARG A 145 -2.17 8.12 6.34
C ARG A 145 -0.98 9.08 6.43
N ALA A 146 0.09 8.67 7.12
CA ALA A 146 1.28 9.50 7.30
C ALA A 146 1.99 9.77 5.96
N ALA A 147 2.17 8.74 5.13
CA ALA A 147 2.78 8.87 3.81
C ALA A 147 1.91 9.70 2.85
N LEU A 148 0.59 9.51 2.87
CA LEU A 148 -0.35 10.31 2.07
C LEU A 148 -0.28 11.79 2.46
N ALA A 149 -0.35 12.10 3.76
CA ALA A 149 -0.25 13.47 4.25
C ALA A 149 1.09 14.12 3.87
N ALA A 150 2.19 13.37 3.99
CA ALA A 150 3.51 13.84 3.60
C ALA A 150 3.64 14.11 2.09
N LEU A 151 3.12 13.22 1.24
CA LEU A 151 3.16 13.43 -0.22
C LEU A 151 2.30 14.61 -0.65
N LEU A 152 1.10 14.72 -0.07
CA LEU A 152 0.20 15.84 -0.31
C LEU A 152 0.85 17.17 0.11
N ALA A 153 1.51 17.22 1.27
CA ALA A 153 2.24 18.40 1.71
C ALA A 153 3.41 18.75 0.78
N ALA A 154 4.11 17.74 0.25
CA ALA A 154 5.23 17.92 -0.67
C ALA A 154 4.82 18.28 -2.11
N SER A 155 3.59 17.94 -2.52
CA SER A 155 3.09 18.18 -3.88
C SER A 155 1.75 18.94 -3.85
N PRO A 156 1.78 20.28 -3.69
CA PRO A 156 0.58 21.10 -3.66
C PRO A 156 -0.25 21.00 -4.94
N SER A 157 0.40 20.73 -6.08
CA SER A 157 -0.25 20.57 -7.39
C SER A 157 -1.25 19.40 -7.43
N VAL A 158 -1.05 18.35 -6.62
CA VAL A 158 -2.01 17.24 -6.46
C VAL A 158 -3.34 17.73 -5.86
N HIS A 159 -3.33 18.80 -5.05
CA HIS A 159 -4.55 19.36 -4.45
C HIS A 159 -5.37 20.22 -5.42
N ALA A 160 -4.73 20.82 -6.42
CA ALA A 160 -5.39 21.77 -7.31
C ALA A 160 -6.46 21.09 -8.19
N GLY A 161 -6.31 19.80 -8.45
CA GLY A 161 -7.26 19.01 -9.21
C GLY A 161 -8.29 18.28 -8.36
N SER A 162 -8.90 18.91 -7.34
CA SER A 162 -9.94 18.32 -6.44
C SER A 162 -10.02 16.80 -6.50
N PRO A 163 -8.99 16.08 -6.00
CA PRO A 163 -9.06 14.64 -5.94
C PRO A 163 -10.25 14.33 -5.06
N THR A 164 -11.30 13.72 -5.64
CA THR A 164 -12.38 13.17 -4.81
C THR A 164 -11.68 12.13 -3.95
N PRO A 165 -11.57 12.31 -2.62
CA PRO A 165 -10.81 11.38 -1.80
C PRO A 165 -11.53 10.04 -1.86
N SER A 166 -11.09 9.20 -2.79
CA SER A 166 -11.59 7.86 -2.96
C SER A 166 -10.83 7.06 -1.91
N HIS A 167 -11.45 6.98 -0.72
CA HIS A 167 -10.97 6.32 0.50
C HIS A 167 -10.10 7.13 1.47
N THR A 168 -10.63 8.24 2.00
CA THR A 168 -10.51 8.53 3.44
C THR A 168 -11.80 8.09 4.13
N ALA A 169 -11.99 6.78 4.33
CA ALA A 169 -13.22 6.28 4.95
C ALA A 169 -13.39 6.82 6.39
N PRO A 170 -14.43 7.59 6.70
CA PRO A 170 -14.84 7.88 8.08
C PRO A 170 -15.87 6.84 8.55
N ALA A 171 -15.90 6.64 9.86
CA ALA A 171 -16.95 6.03 10.68
C ALA A 171 -17.13 4.49 10.70
N CYS A 172 -17.17 4.00 11.93
CA CYS A 172 -17.58 2.68 12.37
C CYS A 172 -19.10 2.47 12.26
N ALA A 173 -19.44 1.52 11.43
CA ALA A 173 -20.54 0.57 11.47
C ALA A 173 -20.19 -0.37 10.30
N ALA A 174 -20.59 -1.64 10.31
CA ALA A 174 -20.45 -2.49 9.12
C ALA A 174 -21.41 -2.02 8.01
N THR A 175 -21.24 -0.78 7.53
CA THR A 175 -22.06 -0.14 6.52
C THR A 175 -21.37 -0.38 5.19
N LEU A 176 -21.72 -1.52 4.63
CA LEU A 176 -21.28 -1.98 3.33
C LEU A 176 -21.80 -1.02 2.25
N ALA A 177 -21.01 -0.01 1.88
CA ALA A 177 -21.25 0.78 0.67
C ALA A 177 -20.80 -0.08 -0.52
N LEU A 178 -21.75 -0.73 -1.19
CA LEU A 178 -21.50 -1.33 -2.49
C LEU A 178 -21.20 -0.20 -3.47
N PRO A 179 -20.07 -0.20 -4.20
CA PRO A 179 -20.06 0.53 -5.46
C PRO A 179 -21.19 -0.03 -6.32
N ARG A 180 -21.94 0.86 -6.97
CA ARG A 180 -22.88 0.47 -8.02
C ARG A 180 -22.13 -0.44 -8.99
N GLN A 181 -22.64 -1.66 -9.10
CA GLN A 181 -22.19 -2.77 -9.94
C GLN A 181 -21.12 -2.39 -10.98
N PRO A 182 -19.82 -2.65 -10.74
CA PRO A 182 -18.82 -2.49 -11.79
C PRO A 182 -19.06 -3.59 -12.82
N SER A 183 -19.36 -3.20 -14.05
CA SER A 183 -19.51 -4.10 -15.20
C SER A 183 -18.17 -4.67 -15.70
N GLY A 184 -17.13 -4.72 -14.85
CA GLY A 184 -15.78 -5.14 -15.23
C GLY A 184 -15.12 -6.07 -14.21
N ARG A 185 -14.23 -6.95 -14.71
CA ARG A 185 -13.33 -7.79 -13.90
C ARG A 185 -12.38 -6.89 -13.10
N GLY A 186 -12.77 -6.52 -11.89
CA GLY A 186 -11.93 -5.74 -10.97
C GLY A 186 -11.76 -6.41 -9.61
N THR A 187 -10.53 -6.40 -9.09
CA THR A 187 -10.20 -6.77 -7.72
C THR A 187 -10.79 -5.72 -6.76
N VAL A 188 -11.64 -6.13 -5.82
CA VAL A 188 -12.30 -5.20 -4.87
C VAL A 188 -11.63 -5.27 -3.51
N HIS A 189 -11.20 -4.11 -2.99
CA HIS A 189 -10.57 -3.98 -1.69
C HIS A 189 -11.56 -3.42 -0.67
N ARG A 190 -11.65 -4.04 0.52
CA ARG A 190 -12.45 -3.48 1.62
C ARG A 190 -11.66 -3.48 2.93
N GLY A 191 -11.47 -2.29 3.50
CA GLY A 191 -10.92 -2.10 4.83
C GLY A 191 -12.00 -2.10 5.92
N TRP A 192 -11.67 -2.63 7.09
CA TRP A 192 -12.52 -2.67 8.27
C TRP A 192 -11.84 -1.94 9.42
N ARG A 193 -12.61 -1.09 10.11
CA ARG A 193 -12.15 -0.37 11.30
C ARG A 193 -12.89 -0.86 12.52
N TYR A 194 -12.17 -1.05 13.61
CA TYR A 194 -12.74 -1.40 14.91
C TYR A 194 -12.88 -0.12 15.73
N LYS A 195 -14.06 0.12 16.29
CA LYS A 195 -14.22 1.14 17.34
C LYS A 195 -14.12 0.42 18.66
N ASP A 196 -13.21 0.85 19.51
CA ASP A 196 -13.29 0.48 20.91
C ASP A 196 -14.44 1.24 21.59
N GLU A 197 -15.06 0.66 22.61
CA GLU A 197 -16.19 1.28 23.34
C GLU A 197 -15.69 2.35 24.34
N GLY A 198 -14.90 3.30 23.86
CA GLY A 198 -14.42 4.45 24.62
C GLY A 198 -14.80 5.78 23.96
N GLU A 199 -15.13 6.78 24.77
CA GLU A 199 -15.61 8.11 24.30
C GLU A 199 -14.60 8.83 23.39
N ASN A 200 -13.32 8.44 23.44
CA ASN A 200 -12.24 8.96 22.59
C ASN A 200 -11.55 7.89 21.71
N ALA A 201 -12.22 6.77 21.42
CA ALA A 201 -11.60 5.68 20.67
C ALA A 201 -11.27 6.08 19.21
N GLN A 202 -9.98 6.27 18.95
CA GLN A 202 -9.43 6.41 17.60
C GLN A 202 -9.77 5.14 16.81
N CYS A 203 -10.36 5.31 15.62
CA CYS A 203 -10.77 4.19 14.78
C CYS A 203 -9.54 3.61 14.07
N ASP A 204 -8.90 2.63 14.69
CA ASP A 204 -7.79 1.90 14.08
C ASP A 204 -8.28 0.86 13.06
N VAL A 205 -7.46 0.64 12.04
CA VAL A 205 -7.75 -0.34 10.98
C VAL A 205 -7.51 -1.73 11.54
N ALA A 206 -8.59 -2.48 11.75
CA ALA A 206 -8.53 -3.79 12.40
C ALA A 206 -8.35 -4.95 11.43
N GLY A 207 -8.57 -4.72 10.13
CA GLY A 207 -8.38 -5.75 9.12
C GLY A 207 -8.73 -5.30 7.71
N TYR A 208 -8.40 -6.13 6.73
CA TYR A 208 -8.79 -5.95 5.34
C TYR A 208 -9.15 -7.28 4.67
N LEU A 209 -10.00 -7.20 3.64
CA LEU A 209 -10.38 -8.34 2.81
C LEU A 209 -10.17 -7.99 1.34
N LEU A 210 -9.46 -8.88 0.63
CA LEU A 210 -9.21 -8.79 -0.80
C LEU A 210 -10.14 -9.73 -1.55
N LEU A 211 -10.99 -9.19 -2.43
CA LEU A 211 -11.78 -9.97 -3.37
C LEU A 211 -11.01 -10.13 -4.69
N GLY A 212 -10.88 -11.36 -5.15
CA GLY A 212 -10.43 -11.69 -6.49
C GLY A 212 -11.57 -11.57 -7.50
N ARG A 213 -11.89 -12.68 -8.18
CA ARG A 213 -13.01 -12.71 -9.13
C ARG A 213 -14.32 -12.42 -8.42
N ASN A 214 -15.02 -11.38 -8.87
CA ASN A 214 -16.37 -11.03 -8.43
C ASN A 214 -17.29 -11.05 -9.65
N THR A 215 -17.90 -12.21 -9.91
CA THR A 215 -18.93 -12.39 -10.94
C THR A 215 -20.27 -12.66 -10.28
N PRO A 216 -21.40 -12.52 -10.98
CA PRO A 216 -22.71 -12.89 -10.43
C PRO A 216 -22.80 -14.32 -9.91
N ARG A 217 -21.92 -15.24 -10.37
CA ARG A 217 -21.92 -16.66 -10.00
C ARG A 217 -20.79 -17.06 -9.06
N THR A 218 -19.74 -16.24 -8.90
CA THR A 218 -18.54 -16.64 -8.17
C THR A 218 -17.86 -15.45 -7.55
N VAL A 219 -17.56 -15.57 -6.26
CA VAL A 219 -16.80 -14.60 -5.49
C VAL A 219 -15.61 -15.33 -4.88
N ALA A 220 -14.40 -14.98 -5.30
CA ALA A 220 -13.19 -15.51 -4.71
C ALA A 220 -12.67 -14.53 -3.66
N ILE A 221 -12.53 -14.97 -2.41
CA ILE A 221 -11.82 -14.19 -1.38
C ILE A 221 -10.35 -14.60 -1.47
N ARG A 222 -9.48 -13.64 -1.83
CA ARG A 222 -8.04 -13.89 -2.01
C ARG A 222 -7.27 -13.81 -0.69
N ASN A 223 -7.62 -12.84 0.15
CA ASN A 223 -6.94 -12.63 1.41
C ASN A 223 -7.90 -12.04 2.44
N VAL A 224 -7.73 -12.45 3.69
CA VAL A 224 -8.42 -11.92 4.86
C VAL A 224 -7.36 -11.71 5.92
N PHE A 225 -7.08 -10.45 6.23
CA PHE A 225 -6.15 -10.08 7.29
C PHE A 225 -6.88 -9.41 8.43
N VAL A 226 -6.52 -9.78 9.66
CA VAL A 226 -6.97 -9.15 10.89
C VAL A 226 -5.74 -8.85 11.72
N ALA A 227 -5.61 -7.59 12.15
CA ALA A 227 -4.50 -7.14 12.97
C ALA A 227 -4.45 -7.96 14.28
N PRO A 228 -3.24 -8.33 14.77
CA PRO A 228 -3.08 -9.24 15.91
C PRO A 228 -3.92 -8.86 17.13
N GLU A 229 -4.03 -7.58 17.44
CA GLU A 229 -4.73 -6.99 18.60
C GLU A 229 -6.25 -7.22 18.55
N HIS A 230 -6.77 -7.51 17.36
CA HIS A 230 -8.19 -7.75 17.10
C HIS A 230 -8.50 -9.19 16.65
N ARG A 231 -7.51 -10.10 16.69
CA ARG A 231 -7.74 -11.53 16.44
C ARG A 231 -8.62 -12.13 17.54
N ARG A 232 -9.29 -13.24 17.23
CA ARG A 232 -10.22 -13.96 18.13
C ARG A 232 -11.45 -13.15 18.59
N ARG A 233 -11.71 -11.97 17.99
CA ARG A 233 -12.91 -11.16 18.23
C ARG A 233 -14.01 -11.36 17.16
N GLY A 234 -13.92 -12.42 16.34
CA GLY A 234 -14.87 -12.69 15.26
C GLY A 234 -14.82 -11.71 14.07
N LEU A 235 -13.76 -10.90 13.94
CA LEU A 235 -13.66 -9.91 12.86
C LEU A 235 -13.53 -10.54 11.47
N ALA A 236 -12.67 -11.55 11.31
CA ALA A 236 -12.51 -12.24 10.02
C ALA A 236 -13.83 -12.86 9.55
N GLU A 237 -14.54 -13.52 10.46
CA GLU A 237 -15.87 -14.08 10.20
C GLU A 237 -16.88 -12.98 9.81
N THR A 238 -16.89 -11.86 10.54
CA THR A 238 -17.77 -10.73 10.22
C THR A 238 -17.44 -10.15 8.83
N MET A 239 -16.15 -10.03 8.50
CA MET A 239 -15.67 -9.54 7.21
C MET A 239 -16.12 -10.44 6.06
N VAL A 240 -15.84 -11.73 6.17
CA VAL A 240 -16.20 -12.74 5.17
C VAL A 240 -17.72 -12.83 5.05
N GLY A 241 -18.45 -12.92 6.16
CA GLY A 241 -19.91 -13.02 6.17
C GLY A 241 -20.59 -11.80 5.53
N ALA A 242 -20.11 -10.59 5.81
CA ALA A 242 -20.63 -9.38 5.20
C ALA A 242 -20.40 -9.34 3.68
N VAL A 243 -19.21 -9.73 3.22
CA VAL A 243 -18.87 -9.80 1.80
C VAL A 243 -19.70 -10.87 1.09
N THR A 244 -19.78 -12.08 1.64
CA THR A 244 -20.60 -13.16 1.10
C THR A 244 -22.07 -12.74 0.98
N ARG A 245 -22.66 -12.14 2.02
CA ARG A 245 -24.04 -11.65 1.98
C ARG A 245 -24.25 -10.58 0.91
N ALA A 246 -23.31 -9.64 0.79
CA ALA A 246 -23.40 -8.59 -0.23
C ALA A 246 -23.37 -9.16 -1.64
N CYS A 247 -22.51 -10.15 -1.89
CA CYS A 247 -22.43 -10.79 -3.20
C CYS A 247 -23.64 -11.70 -3.50
N LEU A 248 -24.28 -12.27 -2.48
CA LEU A 248 -25.53 -13.03 -2.62
C LEU A 248 -26.79 -12.14 -2.69
N GLY A 249 -26.65 -10.80 -2.66
CA GLY A 249 -27.79 -9.88 -2.63
C GLY A 249 -28.62 -9.97 -1.33
N ALA A 250 -28.11 -10.61 -0.29
CA ALA A 250 -28.81 -10.73 0.98
C ALA A 250 -28.89 -9.37 1.68
N ARG A 251 -30.08 -9.01 2.20
CA ARG A 251 -30.28 -7.75 2.93
C ARG A 251 -29.30 -7.63 4.11
N ARG A 252 -28.88 -6.39 4.38
CA ARG A 252 -27.94 -6.03 5.45
C ARG A 252 -28.37 -6.66 6.78
N TRP A 253 -27.43 -7.35 7.41
CA TRP A 253 -27.59 -7.88 8.75
C TRP A 253 -27.67 -6.70 9.72
N LYS A 254 -28.89 -6.40 10.20
CA LYS A 254 -29.04 -5.56 11.39
C LYS A 254 -28.65 -6.44 12.56
N ARG A 255 -27.42 -6.26 13.05
CA ARG A 255 -27.05 -6.83 14.35
C ARG A 255 -27.97 -6.14 15.36
N THR A 256 -29.03 -6.82 15.80
CA THR A 256 -29.75 -6.40 17.00
C THR A 256 -28.69 -6.27 18.08
N ALA A 257 -28.61 -5.10 18.70
CA ALA A 257 -27.70 -4.84 19.82
C ALA A 257 -28.17 -5.67 21.02
N GLY A 258 -28.01 -7.00 20.93
CA GLY A 258 -28.29 -7.95 21.98
C GLY A 258 -27.02 -8.10 22.80
N ARG A 259 -27.11 -7.68 24.07
CA ARG A 259 -26.13 -7.96 25.13
C ARG A 259 -25.70 -9.43 25.04
N ALA A 260 -24.46 -9.67 24.66
CA ALA A 260 -23.81 -10.96 24.82
C ALA A 260 -22.44 -10.71 25.45
N CYS A 261 -22.46 -10.28 26.72
CA CYS A 261 -21.39 -10.62 27.65
C CYS A 261 -21.98 -11.73 28.53
N GLY A 262 -21.79 -12.97 28.09
CA GLY A 262 -22.01 -14.14 28.92
C GLY A 262 -20.98 -14.12 30.04
N SER A 263 -21.41 -13.65 31.21
CA SER A 263 -20.74 -13.91 32.48
C SER A 263 -20.73 -15.43 32.69
N MET A 264 -19.57 -16.06 32.46
CA MET A 264 -19.29 -17.35 33.10
C MET A 264 -18.94 -17.05 34.55
N ALA A 265 -19.97 -17.07 35.41
CA ALA A 265 -19.76 -17.23 36.84
C ALA A 265 -19.24 -18.65 37.06
N ALA A 266 -18.01 -18.75 37.57
CA ALA A 266 -17.50 -19.99 38.13
C ALA A 266 -18.25 -20.25 39.45
N GLU A 267 -19.13 -21.25 39.43
CA GLU A 267 -19.72 -21.82 40.64
C GLU A 267 -18.68 -22.77 41.27
N LYS A 268 -18.43 -22.57 42.57
CA LYS A 268 -17.63 -23.44 43.43
C LYS A 268 -18.54 -24.46 44.10
#